data_AF-A0A4D6MPW7-F1
#
_entry.id   AF-A0A4D6MPW7-F1
#
_cell.length_a   1.000
_cell.length_b   1.000
_cell.length_c   1.000
_cell.angle_alpha   90.00
_cell.angle_beta   90.00
_cell.angle_gamma   90.00
#
_symmetry.space_group_name_H-M   'P 1'
#
loop_
_entity.id
_entity.type
_entity.pdbx_description
1 polymer ?
#
loop_
_entity_poly.entity_id
_entity_poly.type
_entity_poly.pdbx_seq_one_letter_code
_entity_poly.pdbx_strand_id
1 'polypeptide(L)'
;MGIEIVEPNTCIRGCCTSPSIPLHLPPASYTLLSPIARGAESVVYEGTLDGTRVAVKTPILSTSEDINKFHKELQLLWSPSLYHLNFLSFIVV
;
A
#
# COMPACT_ATOMS: atom_id res chain seq x y z
N MET A 1 24.69 2.56 -4.29
CA MET A 1 24.46 1.11 -4.48
C MET A 1 23.04 0.87 -4.01
N GLY A 2 22.12 0.66 -4.94
CA GLY A 2 20.69 0.54 -4.65
C GLY A 2 20.43 -0.72 -3.86
N ILE A 3 19.57 -0.63 -2.85
CA ILE A 3 19.15 -1.79 -2.06
C ILE A 3 18.30 -2.64 -2.99
N GLU A 4 18.85 -3.74 -3.50
CA GLU A 4 18.08 -4.75 -4.24
C GLU A 4 17.07 -5.36 -3.25
N ILE A 5 15.79 -5.04 -3.45
CA ILE A 5 14.70 -5.55 -2.63
C ILE A 5 14.52 -7.03 -2.99
N VAL A 6 15.15 -7.89 -2.20
CA VAL A 6 15.27 -9.33 -2.49
C VAL A 6 13.93 -10.08 -2.37
N GLU A 7 12.90 -9.48 -1.76
CA GLU A 7 11.53 -10.01 -1.77
C GLU A 7 10.49 -8.86 -1.80
N PRO A 8 9.74 -8.65 -2.91
CA PRO A 8 8.86 -7.49 -3.09
C PRO A 8 7.64 -7.45 -2.15
N ASN A 9 7.39 -8.53 -1.42
CA ASN A 9 6.18 -8.71 -0.64
C ASN A 9 6.42 -8.75 0.88
N THR A 10 7.58 -8.35 1.37
CA THR A 10 7.81 -8.14 2.80
C THR A 10 7.47 -6.71 3.23
N CYS A 11 6.83 -6.55 4.39
CA CYS A 11 6.55 -5.22 4.92
C CYS A 11 7.86 -4.49 5.31
N ILE A 12 7.80 -3.17 5.54
CA ILE A 12 8.96 -2.34 5.96
C ILE A 12 9.69 -2.84 7.23
N ARG A 13 9.03 -3.69 8.03
CA ARG A 13 9.61 -4.30 9.24
C ARG A 13 10.12 -5.73 9.03
N GLY A 14 9.96 -6.31 7.85
CA GLY A 14 10.32 -7.69 7.53
C GLY A 14 9.50 -8.76 8.27
N CYS A 15 8.47 -8.38 9.04
CA CYS A 15 7.70 -9.32 9.87
C CYS A 15 6.43 -9.86 9.20
N CYS A 16 6.10 -9.39 7.99
CA CYS A 16 4.92 -9.85 7.25
C CYS A 16 5.24 -10.02 5.78
N THR A 17 4.70 -11.06 5.18
CA THR A 17 4.82 -11.39 3.76
C THR A 17 3.43 -11.53 3.14
N SER A 18 3.21 -10.97 1.95
CA SER A 18 1.96 -11.16 1.20
C SER A 18 2.18 -12.04 -0.04
N PRO A 19 1.41 -13.11 -0.26
CA PRO A 19 1.54 -13.91 -1.48
C PRO A 19 0.90 -13.25 -2.70
N SER A 20 -0.04 -12.31 -2.51
CA SER A 20 -0.95 -11.84 -3.58
C SER A 20 -0.97 -10.33 -3.79
N ILE A 21 -0.52 -9.53 -2.82
CA ILE A 21 -0.51 -8.06 -2.92
C ILE A 21 0.93 -7.56 -2.81
N PRO A 22 1.48 -6.92 -3.86
CA PRO A 22 2.81 -6.34 -3.79
C PRO A 22 2.88 -5.25 -2.74
N LEU A 23 3.86 -5.34 -1.84
CA LEU A 23 4.03 -4.37 -0.74
C LEU A 23 4.93 -3.21 -1.13
N HIS A 24 5.73 -3.42 -2.16
CA HIS A 24 6.53 -2.40 -2.79
C HIS A 24 6.29 -2.45 -4.30
N LEU A 25 5.79 -1.36 -4.86
CA LEU A 25 5.63 -1.21 -6.30
C LEU A 25 6.73 -0.27 -6.83
N PRO A 26 7.39 -0.60 -7.96
CA PRO A 26 8.33 0.33 -8.58
C PRO A 26 7.64 1.67 -8.90
N PRO A 27 8.29 2.82 -8.70
CA PRO A 27 7.72 4.12 -9.06
C PRO A 27 7.30 4.24 -10.54
N ALA A 28 7.88 3.41 -11.42
CA ALA A 28 7.54 3.36 -12.84
C ALA A 28 6.24 2.59 -13.13
N SER A 29 5.74 1.76 -12.21
CA SER A 29 4.54 0.94 -12.45
C SER A 29 3.25 1.68 -12.13
N TYR A 30 3.31 2.81 -11.40
CA TYR A 30 2.13 3.58 -11.03
C TYR A 30 2.29 5.09 -11.25
N THR A 31 1.18 5.81 -11.30
CA THR A 31 1.15 7.28 -11.32
C THR A 31 0.06 7.78 -10.40
N LEU A 32 0.40 8.74 -9.54
CA LEU A 32 -0.58 9.49 -8.74
C LEU A 32 -1.14 10.65 -9.56
N LEU A 33 -2.46 10.78 -9.59
CA LEU A 33 -3.19 11.87 -10.23
C LEU A 33 -3.66 12.86 -9.16
N SER A 34 -4.97 13.12 -9.07
CA SER A 34 -5.56 14.07 -8.14
C SER A 34 -5.99 13.40 -6.83
N PRO A 35 -5.96 14.13 -5.69
CA PRO A 35 -6.54 13.64 -4.45
C PRO A 35 -8.06 13.54 -4.59
N ILE A 36 -8.63 12.39 -4.25
CA ILE A 36 -10.07 12.13 -4.27
C ILE A 36 -10.69 12.11 -2.86
N ALA A 37 -9.90 11.82 -1.83
CA ALA A 37 -10.33 11.91 -0.44
C ALA A 37 -9.15 12.18 0.51
N ARG A 38 -9.41 12.89 1.62
CA ARG A 38 -8.44 13.13 2.69
C ARG A 38 -9.04 12.67 4.02
N GLY A 39 -8.40 11.68 4.64
CA GLY A 39 -8.68 11.26 6.00
C GLY A 39 -7.62 11.76 6.98
N ALA A 40 -7.81 11.48 8.27
CA ALA A 40 -6.83 11.81 9.30
C ALA A 40 -5.52 11.02 9.17
N GLU A 41 -5.61 9.77 8.68
CA GLU A 41 -4.48 8.82 8.65
C GLU A 41 -3.91 8.62 7.24
N SER A 42 -4.60 9.10 6.19
CA SER A 42 -4.18 8.90 4.80
C SER A 42 -4.85 9.87 3.84
N VAL A 43 -4.25 10.02 2.67
CA VAL A 43 -4.87 10.67 1.52
C VAL A 43 -5.08 9.62 0.43
N VAL A 44 -6.28 9.58 -0.13
CA VAL A 44 -6.61 8.73 -1.27
C VAL A 44 -6.51 9.58 -2.53
N TYR A 45 -5.73 9.10 -3.48
CA TYR A 45 -5.54 9.67 -4.80
C TYR A 45 -6.22 8.80 -5.84
N GLU A 46 -6.71 9.42 -6.91
CA GLU A 46 -6.85 8.73 -8.17
C GLU A 46 -5.44 8.43 -8.70
N GLY A 47 -5.24 7.26 -9.30
CA GLY A 47 -3.98 6.90 -9.91
C GLY A 47 -4.14 5.92 -11.07
N THR A 48 -3.02 5.58 -11.69
CA THR A 48 -2.95 4.48 -12.66
C THR A 48 -1.90 3.46 -12.22
N LEU A 49 -2.17 2.18 -12.47
CA LEU A 49 -1.26 1.05 -12.27
C LEU A 49 -1.29 0.22 -13.56
N ASP A 50 -0.15 0.09 -14.24
CA ASP A 50 -0.07 -0.59 -15.55
C ASP A 50 -1.16 -0.12 -16.54
N GLY A 51 -1.44 1.20 -16.53
CA GLY A 51 -2.47 1.83 -17.37
C GLY A 51 -3.92 1.66 -16.88
N THR A 52 -4.16 0.88 -15.84
CA THR A 52 -5.49 0.70 -15.22
C THR A 52 -5.75 1.78 -14.18
N ARG A 53 -6.92 2.42 -14.19
CA ARG A 53 -7.30 3.40 -13.15
C ARG A 53 -7.57 2.70 -11.82
N VAL A 54 -6.99 3.24 -10.75
CA VAL A 54 -7.09 2.69 -9.39
C VAL A 54 -7.20 3.81 -8.36
N ALA A 55 -7.65 3.47 -7.15
CA ALA A 55 -7.53 4.33 -5.99
C ALA A 55 -6.22 4.00 -5.25
N VAL A 56 -5.40 5.01 -4.99
CA VAL A 56 -4.12 4.87 -4.30
C VAL A 56 -4.22 5.49 -2.92
N LYS A 57 -4.09 4.68 -1.87
CA LYS A 57 -4.14 5.15 -0.49
C LYS A 57 -2.72 5.38 0.01
N THR A 58 -2.41 6.64 0.33
CA THR A 58 -1.09 7.05 0.82
C THR A 58 -1.19 7.37 2.32
N PRO A 59 -0.55 6.58 3.21
CA PRO A 59 -0.61 6.81 4.65
C PRO A 59 0.23 8.03 5.05
N ILE A 60 -0.22 8.74 6.09
CA ILE A 60 0.55 9.83 6.70
C ILE A 60 1.41 9.21 7.82
N LEU A 61 2.66 8.88 7.49
CA LEU A 61 3.59 8.17 8.40
C LEU A 61 4.54 9.13 9.11
N SER A 62 4.03 9.93 10.05
CA SER A 62 4.82 10.93 10.78
C SER A 62 5.45 10.38 12.07
N THR A 63 4.82 9.38 12.69
CA THR A 63 5.28 8.79 13.95
C THR A 63 5.40 7.27 13.88
N SER A 64 6.10 6.68 14.85
CA SER A 64 6.15 5.22 15.02
C SER A 64 4.78 4.61 15.31
N GLU A 65 3.86 5.38 15.91
CA GLU A 65 2.48 4.94 16.14
C GLU A 65 1.70 4.87 14.83
N ASP A 66 1.87 5.83 13.92
CA ASP A 66 1.25 5.81 12.59
C ASP A 66 1.74 4.60 11.78
N ILE A 67 3.03 4.29 11.87
CA ILE A 67 3.59 3.06 11.27
C ILE A 67 2.96 1.80 11.88
N ASN A 68 2.72 1.77 13.20
CA ASN A 68 2.06 0.64 13.86
C ASN A 68 0.60 0.47 13.41
N LYS A 69 -0.16 1.57 13.29
CA LYS A 69 -1.55 1.56 12.84
C LYS A 69 -1.63 1.10 11.38
N PHE A 70 -0.80 1.67 10.54
CA PHE A 70 -0.69 1.30 9.14
C PHE A 70 -0.33 -0.18 8.97
N HIS A 71 0.62 -0.68 9.76
CA HIS A 71 0.99 -2.09 9.77
C HIS A 71 -0.18 -3.02 10.16
N LYS A 72 -1.00 -2.64 11.14
CA LYS A 72 -2.20 -3.41 11.51
C LYS A 72 -3.27 -3.40 10.42
N GLU A 73 -3.46 -2.26 9.75
CA GLU A 73 -4.41 -2.15 8.64
C GLU A 73 -4.01 -3.10 7.50
N LEU A 74 -2.73 -3.15 7.16
CA LEU A 74 -2.18 -4.11 6.20
C LEU A 74 -2.45 -5.56 6.60
N GLN A 75 -2.22 -5.94 7.86
CA GLN A 75 -2.48 -7.30 8.35
C GLN A 75 -3.97 -7.69 8.22
N LEU A 76 -4.89 -6.74 8.45
CA LEU A 76 -6.32 -6.99 8.27
C LEU A 76 -6.66 -7.23 6.80
N LEU A 77 -6.14 -6.41 5.88
CA LEU A 77 -6.37 -6.55 4.44
C LEU A 77 -5.87 -7.90 3.89
N TRP A 78 -4.85 -8.50 4.48
CA TRP A 78 -4.34 -9.82 4.09
C TRP A 78 -5.06 -11.00 4.72
N SER A 79 -6.04 -10.75 5.60
CA SER A 79 -6.77 -11.83 6.25
C SER A 79 -7.66 -12.57 5.25
N PRO A 80 -7.69 -13.92 5.27
CA PRO A 80 -8.34 -14.72 4.24
C PRO A 80 -9.85 -14.50 4.08
N SER A 81 -10.50 -13.94 5.09
CA SER A 81 -11.91 -13.56 5.00
C SER A 81 -12.18 -12.33 4.12
N LEU A 82 -11.18 -11.52 3.77
CA LEU A 82 -11.37 -10.31 2.95
C LEU A 82 -11.04 -10.49 1.46
N TYR A 83 -10.55 -11.67 1.03
CA TYR A 83 -10.23 -11.94 -0.38
C TYR A 83 -11.43 -11.83 -1.34
N HIS A 84 -12.67 -11.81 -0.82
CA HIS A 84 -13.89 -11.69 -1.63
C HIS A 84 -14.35 -10.23 -1.83
N LEU A 85 -13.75 -9.27 -1.12
CA LEU A 85 -14.01 -7.86 -1.34
C LEU A 85 -12.96 -7.34 -2.32
N ASN A 86 -13.41 -6.73 -3.43
CA ASN A 86 -12.58 -5.99 -4.40
C ASN A 86 -11.96 -4.72 -3.77
N PHE A 87 -11.43 -4.84 -2.55
CA PHE A 87 -10.77 -3.79 -1.80
C PHE A 87 -9.31 -3.70 -2.27
N LEU A 88 -9.12 -3.41 -3.55
CA LEU A 88 -7.82 -3.05 -4.12
C LEU A 88 -7.48 -1.61 -3.74
N SER A 89 -7.25 -1.42 -2.45
CA SER A 89 -6.57 -0.25 -1.92
C SER A 89 -5.08 -0.50 -2.10
N PHE A 90 -4.54 -0.11 -3.25
CA PHE A 90 -3.10 -0.12 -3.46
C PHE A 90 -2.48 0.89 -2.50
N ILE A 91 -1.72 0.39 -1.54
CA ILE A 91 -0.93 1.23 -0.67
C ILE A 91 0.43 1.39 -1.32
N VAL A 92 0.68 2.59 -1.80
CA VAL A 92 2.01 3.01 -2.23
C VAL A 92 2.71 3.57 -0.99
N VAL A 93 3.78 2.89 -0.57
CA VAL A 93 4.83 3.43 0.32
C VAL A 93 5.92 4.01 -0.56
#